data_AF-K3VCE6-F1
#
_entry.id   AF-K3VCE6-F1
#
_cell.length_a   1.000
_cell.length_b   1.000
_cell.length_c   1.000
_cell.angle_alpha   90.00
_cell.angle_beta   90.00
_cell.angle_gamma   90.00
#
_symmetry.space_group_name_H-M   'P 1'
#
loop_
_entity.id
_entity.type
_entity.pdbx_description
1 polymer ?
#
loop_
_entity_poly.entity_id
_entity_poly.type
_entity_poly.pdbx_seq_one_letter_code
_entity_poly.pdbx_strand_id
1 'polypeptide(L)'
;MYRQNHPGPLSLPTTWSPPTNDMPNKSPTTDTNQRSRQASTCSERSCEGMTLDETRELWRCMLELQLRYGCYNSTRIDMAVDAGEDGLDLMPNRFIIDTLNESVIDLPDEGRELLNRYLCPSSPNNKQKWKFWKKE
;
A
#
# COMPACT_ATOMS: atom_id res chain seq x y z
N MET A 1 45.40 -0.85 -48.49
CA MET A 1 45.94 -2.01 -47.74
C MET A 1 44.83 -2.51 -46.82
N TYR A 2 44.23 -3.66 -47.13
CA TYR A 2 43.21 -4.31 -46.31
C TYR A 2 43.88 -5.10 -45.18
N ARG A 3 43.38 -5.01 -43.94
CA ARG A 3 43.72 -5.95 -42.86
C ARG A 3 42.51 -6.80 -42.52
N GLN A 4 42.60 -8.06 -42.93
CA GLN A 4 41.82 -9.20 -42.46
C GLN A 4 42.16 -9.46 -40.98
N ASN A 5 41.15 -9.62 -40.13
CA ASN A 5 41.30 -10.17 -38.78
C ASN A 5 40.60 -11.53 -38.74
N HIS A 6 41.38 -12.60 -38.59
CA HIS A 6 40.91 -13.97 -38.42
C HIS A 6 40.76 -14.28 -36.92
N PRO A 7 39.81 -15.15 -36.50
CA PRO A 7 39.64 -15.55 -35.11
C PRO A 7 40.59 -16.70 -34.75
N GLY A 8 41.34 -16.55 -33.66
CA GLY A 8 42.13 -17.62 -33.05
C GLY A 8 41.32 -18.42 -32.02
N PRO A 9 41.57 -19.73 -31.85
CA PRO A 9 40.80 -20.62 -30.97
C PRO A 9 41.35 -20.55 -29.54
N LEU A 10 40.46 -20.44 -28.55
CA LEU A 10 40.82 -20.62 -27.15
C LEU A 10 40.32 -21.97 -26.66
N SER A 11 41.27 -22.85 -26.43
CA SER A 11 41.16 -24.19 -25.85
C SER A 11 40.60 -24.13 -24.43
N LEU A 12 39.59 -24.94 -24.13
CA LEU A 12 39.09 -25.15 -22.76
C LEU A 12 39.90 -26.26 -22.06
N PRO A 13 40.40 -26.05 -20.83
CA PRO A 13 40.75 -27.16 -19.95
C PRO A 13 39.53 -27.61 -19.11
N THR A 14 39.02 -28.78 -19.47
CA THR A 14 38.80 -29.98 -18.62
C THR A 14 38.48 -29.81 -17.12
N THR A 15 37.30 -30.36 -16.78
CA THR A 15 36.81 -30.96 -15.52
C THR A 15 36.67 -30.08 -14.29
N TRP A 16 35.41 -29.73 -13.98
CA TRP A 16 34.96 -29.48 -12.62
C TRP A 16 33.95 -30.57 -12.23
N SER A 17 34.32 -31.39 -11.24
CA SER A 17 33.42 -32.36 -10.59
C SER A 17 32.66 -31.69 -9.44
N PRO A 18 31.38 -32.03 -9.18
CA PRO A 18 30.64 -31.46 -8.06
C PRO A 18 31.08 -32.09 -6.72
N PRO A 19 31.28 -31.31 -5.65
CA PRO A 19 31.44 -31.87 -4.32
C PRO A 19 30.11 -32.38 -3.77
N THR A 20 30.18 -33.56 -3.16
CA THR A 20 29.13 -34.32 -2.51
C THR A 20 28.52 -33.58 -1.31
N ASN A 21 27.20 -33.76 -1.17
CA ASN A 21 26.38 -33.33 -0.05
C ASN A 21 26.93 -33.85 1.29
N ASP A 22 27.35 -32.95 2.17
CA ASP A 22 27.28 -33.16 3.62
C ASP A 22 27.18 -31.79 4.30
N MET A 23 26.00 -31.46 4.79
CA MET A 23 25.72 -30.16 5.42
C MET A 23 25.05 -30.38 6.78
N PRO A 24 25.80 -30.26 7.89
CA PRO A 24 25.22 -30.14 9.22
C PRO A 24 24.96 -28.67 9.58
N ASN A 25 23.73 -28.42 10.01
CA ASN A 25 23.19 -27.26 10.74
C ASN A 25 24.19 -26.29 11.42
N LYS A 26 24.11 -24.99 11.10
CA LYS A 26 23.80 -23.90 12.07
C LYS A 26 23.69 -22.53 11.39
N SER A 27 22.55 -21.88 11.57
CA SER A 27 22.25 -20.45 11.35
C SER A 27 23.14 -19.52 12.23
N PRO A 28 23.33 -18.23 11.87
CA PRO A 28 22.33 -17.21 12.21
C PRO A 28 22.12 -16.07 11.18
N THR A 29 20.86 -15.64 11.11
CA THR A 29 20.38 -14.25 10.91
C THR A 29 20.83 -13.49 9.65
N THR A 30 20.17 -13.80 8.52
CA THR A 30 19.77 -12.76 7.56
C THR A 30 18.39 -12.27 7.94
N ASP A 31 18.33 -11.02 8.41
CA ASP A 31 17.11 -10.24 8.58
C ASP A 31 16.53 -9.92 7.19
N THR A 32 16.00 -10.96 6.55
CA THR A 32 15.01 -10.79 5.50
C THR A 32 13.81 -10.22 6.22
N ASN A 33 13.67 -8.90 6.17
CA ASN A 33 12.45 -8.17 6.47
C ASN A 33 11.37 -8.65 5.48
N GLN A 34 10.90 -9.86 5.74
CA GLN A 34 9.67 -10.42 5.24
C GLN A 34 8.62 -9.52 5.83
N ARG A 35 8.34 -8.42 5.11
CA ARG A 35 7.09 -7.70 5.19
C ARG A 35 6.03 -8.76 4.98
N SER A 36 5.60 -9.33 6.10
CA SER A 36 4.56 -10.32 6.18
C SER A 36 3.37 -9.69 5.51
N ARG A 37 3.16 -10.05 4.24
CA ARG A 37 1.88 -9.88 3.59
C ARG A 37 0.97 -10.81 4.36
N GLN A 38 0.43 -10.31 5.46
CA GLN A 38 -0.62 -10.98 6.21
C GLN A 38 -1.84 -11.03 5.30
N ALA A 39 -1.86 -12.07 4.46
CA ALA A 39 -3.04 -12.50 3.75
C ALA A 39 -3.84 -13.38 4.70
N SER A 40 -4.62 -12.77 5.60
CA SER A 40 -5.88 -13.32 6.13
C SER A 40 -6.40 -12.46 7.30
N THR A 41 -7.29 -11.52 7.01
CA THR A 41 -8.66 -11.44 7.55
C THR A 41 -9.38 -10.42 6.67
N CYS A 42 -10.40 -10.85 5.94
CA CYS A 42 -11.21 -10.07 5.01
C CYS A 42 -10.48 -9.43 3.80
N SER A 43 -11.24 -9.25 2.72
CA SER A 43 -10.94 -8.28 1.67
C SER A 43 -11.17 -6.86 2.23
N GLU A 44 -10.50 -6.53 3.34
CA GLU A 44 -10.92 -5.54 4.35
C GLU A 44 -10.65 -4.09 3.94
N ARG A 45 -9.85 -3.87 2.89
CA ARG A 45 -9.36 -2.55 2.44
C ARG A 45 -9.75 -2.18 1.01
N SER A 46 -10.49 -3.06 0.35
CA SER A 46 -10.92 -2.87 -1.05
C SER A 46 -12.28 -2.22 -1.11
N CYS A 47 -12.44 -1.21 -1.96
CA CYS A 47 -13.69 -0.52 -2.22
C CYS A 47 -14.60 -1.32 -3.19
N GLU A 48 -14.45 -2.64 -3.30
CA GLU A 48 -15.08 -3.46 -4.34
C GLU A 48 -16.59 -3.52 -4.10
N GLY A 49 -17.38 -3.11 -5.10
CA GLY A 49 -18.84 -3.11 -4.99
C GLY A 49 -19.43 -1.88 -4.29
N MET A 50 -18.61 -0.89 -3.90
CA MET A 50 -19.12 0.40 -3.43
C MET A 50 -19.66 1.26 -4.57
N THR A 51 -20.73 1.99 -4.27
CA THR A 51 -21.23 3.09 -5.11
C THR A 51 -20.29 4.31 -5.06
N LEU A 52 -20.46 5.24 -6.01
CA LEU A 52 -19.68 6.48 -6.02
C LEU A 52 -19.91 7.33 -4.78
N ASP A 53 -21.14 7.39 -4.27
CA ASP A 53 -21.46 8.13 -3.05
C ASP A 53 -20.79 7.52 -1.82
N GLU A 54 -20.80 6.19 -1.70
CA GLU A 54 -20.09 5.48 -0.62
C GLU A 54 -18.58 5.70 -0.72
N THR A 55 -18.03 5.66 -1.93
CA THR A 55 -16.61 5.95 -2.17
C THR A 55 -16.26 7.39 -1.81
N ARG A 56 -17.17 8.35 -2.05
CA ARG A 56 -16.99 9.77 -1.68
C ARG A 56 -17.00 9.96 -0.17
N GLU A 57 -17.88 9.26 0.55
CA GLU A 57 -17.90 9.28 2.01
C GLU A 57 -16.65 8.61 2.61
N LEU A 58 -16.20 7.50 2.03
CA LEU A 58 -14.91 6.89 2.39
C LEU A 58 -13.75 7.87 2.17
N TRP A 59 -13.70 8.54 1.00
CA TRP A 59 -12.68 9.53 0.70
C TRP A 59 -12.66 10.65 1.74
N ARG A 60 -13.85 11.17 2.08
CA ARG A 60 -14.01 12.15 3.15
C ARG A 60 -13.37 11.65 4.44
N CYS A 61 -13.59 10.37 4.77
CA CYS A 61 -12.99 9.73 5.94
C CYS A 61 -11.48 9.59 5.90
N MET A 62 -10.92 9.27 4.76
CA MET A 62 -9.47 9.21 4.62
C MET A 62 -8.83 10.59 4.87
N LEU A 63 -9.46 11.68 4.40
CA LEU A 63 -8.97 13.03 4.65
C LEU A 63 -9.06 13.43 6.14
N GLU A 64 -10.14 13.06 6.84
CA GLU A 64 -10.26 13.33 8.28
C GLU A 64 -9.20 12.55 9.08
N LEU A 65 -8.99 11.27 8.74
CA LEU A 65 -7.96 10.45 9.38
C LEU A 65 -6.57 11.02 9.13
N GLN A 66 -6.30 11.56 7.93
CA GLN A 66 -5.04 12.24 7.66
C GLN A 66 -4.89 13.48 8.55
N LEU A 67 -5.88 14.36 8.63
CA LEU A 67 -5.72 15.58 9.40
C LEU A 67 -5.63 15.30 10.92
N ARG A 68 -6.27 14.23 11.41
CA ARG A 68 -6.23 13.86 12.84
C ARG A 68 -4.95 13.12 13.23
N TYR A 69 -4.47 12.20 12.38
CA TYR A 69 -3.41 11.25 12.76
C TYR A 69 -2.17 11.29 11.85
N GLY A 70 -2.25 11.89 10.66
CA GLY A 70 -1.13 11.91 9.70
C GLY A 70 -0.72 10.52 9.19
N CYS A 71 -1.66 9.57 9.14
CA CYS A 71 -1.39 8.14 8.92
C CYS A 71 -1.16 7.75 7.45
N TYR A 72 -1.41 8.65 6.51
CA TYR A 72 -1.15 8.44 5.09
C TYR A 72 0.13 9.16 4.66
N ASN A 73 1.01 8.44 3.96
CA ASN A 73 2.16 9.02 3.28
C ASN A 73 1.83 9.22 1.80
N SER A 74 0.96 10.20 1.51
CA SER A 74 0.50 10.45 0.15
C SER A 74 0.30 11.94 -0.07
N THR A 75 1.15 12.51 -0.93
CA THR A 75 1.03 13.92 -1.36
C THR A 75 -0.36 14.26 -1.88
N ARG A 76 -1.07 13.30 -2.49
CA ARG A 76 -2.44 13.53 -2.95
C ARG A 76 -3.42 13.78 -1.81
N ILE A 77 -3.28 13.01 -0.72
CA ILE A 77 -4.12 13.20 0.47
C ILE A 77 -3.75 14.52 1.13
N ASP A 78 -2.46 14.83 1.25
CA ASP A 78 -2.00 16.10 1.84
C ASP A 78 -2.57 17.31 1.08
N MET A 79 -2.48 17.31 -0.26
CA MET A 79 -3.08 18.36 -1.09
C MET A 79 -4.59 18.48 -0.91
N ALA A 80 -5.29 17.35 -0.79
CA ALA A 80 -6.73 17.35 -0.60
C ALA A 80 -7.13 17.84 0.79
N VAL A 81 -6.34 17.53 1.82
CA VAL A 81 -6.53 18.10 3.16
C VAL A 81 -6.29 19.62 3.14
N ASP A 82 -5.22 20.08 2.50
CA ASP A 82 -4.89 21.51 2.39
C ASP A 82 -5.98 22.30 1.63
N ALA A 83 -6.63 21.66 0.66
CA ALA A 83 -7.71 22.25 -0.14
C ALA A 83 -9.05 22.38 0.61
N GLY A 84 -9.20 21.79 1.80
CA GLY A 84 -10.41 21.96 2.58
C GLY A 84 -11.64 21.25 2.02
N GLU A 85 -12.78 21.96 1.95
CA GLU A 85 -14.01 21.42 1.34
C GLU A 85 -13.82 21.07 -0.14
N ASP A 86 -12.97 21.83 -0.86
CA ASP A 86 -12.64 21.58 -2.27
C ASP A 86 -11.83 20.27 -2.44
N GLY A 87 -11.19 19.79 -1.37
CA GLY A 87 -10.48 18.51 -1.35
C GLY A 87 -11.36 17.29 -1.58
N LEU A 88 -12.67 17.42 -1.34
CA LEU A 88 -13.63 16.34 -1.62
C LEU A 88 -13.80 16.12 -3.13
N ASP A 89 -13.60 17.14 -3.95
CA ASP A 89 -13.68 17.05 -5.40
C ASP A 89 -12.37 16.53 -6.02
N LEU A 90 -11.30 16.41 -5.22
CA LEU A 90 -10.03 15.78 -5.62
C LEU A 90 -10.02 14.26 -5.41
N MET A 91 -11.19 13.66 -5.16
CA MET A 91 -11.36 12.23 -4.98
C MET A 91 -10.72 11.45 -6.15
N PRO A 92 -9.73 10.58 -5.88
CA PRO A 92 -9.10 9.80 -6.94
C PRO A 92 -9.98 8.63 -7.38
N ASN A 93 -9.57 7.96 -8.46
CA ASN A 93 -10.24 6.74 -8.88
C ASN A 93 -10.11 5.63 -7.81
N ARG A 94 -11.03 4.67 -7.87
CA ARG A 94 -11.13 3.56 -6.92
C ARG A 94 -9.80 2.82 -6.70
N PHE A 95 -9.08 2.49 -7.77
CA PHE A 95 -7.80 1.76 -7.65
C PHE A 95 -6.76 2.51 -6.81
N ILE A 96 -6.71 3.84 -6.95
CA ILE A 96 -5.84 4.67 -6.14
C ILE A 96 -6.31 4.71 -4.69
N ILE A 97 -7.63 4.77 -4.44
CA ILE A 97 -8.19 4.69 -3.09
C ILE A 97 -7.78 3.38 -2.41
N ASP A 98 -7.93 2.25 -3.10
CA ASP A 98 -7.50 0.94 -2.58
C ASP A 98 -6.01 0.94 -2.25
N THR A 99 -5.18 1.49 -3.15
CA THR A 99 -3.74 1.63 -2.92
C THR A 99 -3.43 2.48 -1.68
N LEU A 100 -4.20 3.55 -1.46
CA LEU A 100 -4.04 4.43 -0.29
C LEU A 100 -4.46 3.73 1.00
N ASN A 101 -5.55 2.95 0.99
CA ASN A 101 -5.98 2.14 2.13
C ASN A 101 -4.89 1.15 2.56
N GLU A 102 -4.17 0.54 1.62
CA GLU A 102 -3.02 -0.34 1.92
C GLU A 102 -1.81 0.41 2.50
N SER A 103 -1.67 1.70 2.18
CA SER A 103 -0.53 2.53 2.57
C SER A 103 -0.64 3.17 3.96
N VAL A 104 -1.73 2.94 4.68
CA VAL A 104 -1.94 3.44 6.06
C VAL A 104 -0.89 2.87 7.00
N ILE A 105 -0.21 3.75 7.73
CA ILE A 105 0.83 3.41 8.72
C ILE A 105 0.47 4.06 10.07
N ASP A 106 0.79 3.38 11.18
CA ASP A 106 0.65 3.90 12.55
C ASP A 106 -0.73 4.47 12.92
N LEU A 107 -1.80 3.98 12.28
CA LEU A 107 -3.17 4.38 12.58
C LEU A 107 -3.65 3.71 13.89
N PRO A 108 -4.09 4.49 14.89
CA PRO A 108 -4.62 3.93 16.14
C PRO A 108 -5.96 3.22 15.90
N ASP A 109 -6.34 2.37 16.84
CA ASP A 109 -7.50 1.48 16.68
C ASP A 109 -8.81 2.25 16.47
N GLU A 110 -8.98 3.41 17.12
CA GLU A 110 -10.18 4.24 16.92
C GLU A 110 -10.30 4.75 15.48
N GLY A 111 -9.19 5.14 14.87
CA GLY A 111 -9.16 5.58 13.47
C GLY A 111 -9.36 4.41 12.51
N ARG A 112 -8.85 3.24 12.86
CA ARG A 112 -9.00 2.02 12.05
C ARG A 112 -10.43 1.50 12.08
N GLU A 113 -11.10 1.53 13.23
CA GLU A 113 -12.53 1.24 13.35
C GLU A 113 -13.38 2.20 12.51
N LEU A 114 -13.03 3.49 12.49
CA LEU A 114 -13.71 4.47 11.66
C LEU A 114 -13.57 4.13 10.17
N LEU A 115 -12.35 3.84 9.70
CA LEU A 115 -12.09 3.45 8.31
C LEU A 115 -12.85 2.16 7.93
N ASN A 116 -12.80 1.15 8.81
CA ASN A 116 -13.48 -0.14 8.61
C ASN A 116 -15.00 -0.01 8.55
N ARG A 117 -15.60 0.99 9.21
CA ARG A 117 -17.04 1.25 9.10
C ARG A 117 -17.47 1.59 7.67
N TYR A 118 -16.62 2.31 6.94
CA TYR A 118 -16.88 2.66 5.55
C TYR A 118 -16.55 1.51 4.60
N LEU A 119 -15.51 0.72 4.91
CA LEU A 119 -15.09 -0.44 4.12
C LEU A 119 -16.00 -1.67 4.29
N CYS A 120 -16.63 -1.82 5.45
CA CYS A 120 -17.53 -2.92 5.77
C CYS A 120 -18.85 -2.38 6.37
N PRO A 121 -19.86 -2.07 5.54
CA PRO A 121 -21.14 -1.52 5.99
C PRO A 121 -22.01 -2.51 6.80
N SER A 122 -21.50 -3.70 7.14
CA SER A 122 -22.19 -4.69 7.98
C SER A 122 -22.54 -4.16 9.38
N SER A 123 -21.95 -3.04 9.80
CA SER A 123 -22.36 -2.33 11.02
C SER A 123 -23.38 -1.22 10.72
N PRO A 124 -24.65 -1.36 11.18
CA PRO A 124 -25.66 -0.35 11.00
C PRO A 124 -25.48 0.75 12.05
N ASN A 125 -24.59 1.72 11.87
CA ASN A 125 -24.75 2.96 12.63
C ASN A 125 -24.04 4.21 12.11
N ASN A 126 -24.85 5.27 12.14
CA ASN A 126 -24.52 6.69 12.21
C ASN A 126 -23.89 7.32 10.97
N LYS A 127 -24.77 7.93 10.15
CA LYS A 127 -24.42 9.06 9.28
C LYS A 127 -23.93 10.20 10.16
N GLN A 128 -22.67 10.14 10.58
CA GLN A 128 -22.07 11.24 11.31
C GLN A 128 -22.21 12.49 10.43
N LYS A 129 -22.62 13.62 11.01
CA LYS A 129 -22.66 14.90 10.30
C LYS A 129 -21.30 15.55 10.48
N TRP A 130 -20.49 15.51 9.43
CA TRP A 130 -19.08 15.91 9.51
C TRP A 130 -19.05 17.44 9.57
N LYS A 131 -18.68 17.99 10.73
CA LYS A 131 -18.52 19.45 10.94
C LYS A 131 -17.08 19.93 10.73
N PHE A 132 -16.23 19.04 10.24
CA PHE A 132 -14.78 19.20 10.27
C PHE A 132 -14.26 20.40 9.48
N TRP A 133 -14.86 20.66 8.32
CA TRP A 133 -14.47 21.77 7.45
C TRP A 133 -15.27 23.05 7.66
N LYS A 134 -16.03 23.17 8.76
CA LYS A 134 -16.72 24.43 9.08
C LYS A 134 -15.69 25.50 9.40
N LYS A 135 -15.44 26.37 8.44
CA LYS A 135 -14.71 27.63 8.62
C LYS A 135 -15.49 28.49 9.61
N GLU A 136 -14.89 28.81 10.75
CA GLU A 136 -15.37 29.83 11.69
C GLU A 136 -15.31 31.24 11.08
#